data_AF-A0A371H326-F1
#
_entry.id   AF-A0A371H326-F1
#
_cell.length_a   1.000
_cell.length_b   1.000
_cell.length_c   1.000
_cell.angle_alpha   90.00
_cell.angle_beta   90.00
_cell.angle_gamma   90.00
#
_symmetry.space_group_name_H-M   'P 1'
#
loop_
_entity.id
_entity.type
_entity.pdbx_description
1 polymer ?
#
loop_
_entity_poly.entity_id
_entity_poly.type
_entity_poly.pdbx_seq_one_letter_code
_entity_poly.pdbx_strand_id
1 'polypeptide(L)'
;MTLSLHHPRQQNSVKTCILNNHSLLLNTRKPTDKLKRPIKLEEAKGRWAEELPQVLWSYHTTPHSTTSETPFHLTYGSDAMIPVEIGEPSPRTTLFELAGNEEELRANLDLLQEVREIVHINEYAAKARVARRHGQRIIRRDFEVKGLVLRRATQRVENNKLMPNWEGPFRIAESVGRGAYRLEHLDGRRIPRTWNAISKTKEVGNENDLNKLQDPKRTTIETDLGFEERKLQDPK
;
A
#
# COMPACT_ATOMS: atom_id res chain seq x y z
N MET A 1 -5.76 41.00 35.55
CA MET A 1 -7.06 41.13 34.89
C MET A 1 -6.82 41.42 33.43
N THR A 2 -6.91 40.41 32.57
CA THR A 2 -6.92 40.59 31.11
C THR A 2 -7.92 39.56 30.57
N LEU A 3 -9.11 40.04 30.23
CA LEU A 3 -10.20 39.25 29.68
C LEU A 3 -9.87 38.94 28.22
N SER A 4 -9.48 37.70 27.93
CA SER A 4 -9.41 37.19 26.57
C SER A 4 -10.82 37.04 26.02
N LEU A 5 -11.20 37.91 25.08
CA LEU A 5 -12.38 37.74 24.22
C LEU A 5 -12.13 36.57 23.28
N HIS A 6 -12.41 35.37 23.77
CA HIS A 6 -12.52 34.17 22.96
C HIS A 6 -13.82 34.31 22.16
N HIS A 7 -13.72 34.73 20.89
CA HIS A 7 -14.85 34.78 19.99
C HIS A 7 -15.26 33.33 19.68
N PRO A 8 -16.45 32.87 20.09
CA PRO A 8 -16.89 31.52 19.79
C PRO A 8 -17.10 31.45 18.27
N ARG A 9 -16.21 30.73 17.59
CA ARG A 9 -16.46 30.17 16.25
C ARG A 9 -17.87 29.57 16.34
N GLN A 10 -18.78 29.98 15.46
CA GLN A 10 -20.12 29.40 15.27
C GLN A 10 -19.98 27.94 14.79
N GLN A 11 -19.32 27.12 15.59
CA GLN A 11 -19.39 25.68 15.58
C GLN A 11 -20.61 25.36 16.42
N ASN A 12 -21.81 25.39 15.84
CA ASN A 12 -22.98 24.62 16.28
C ASN A 12 -24.19 24.92 15.38
N SER A 13 -24.20 24.27 14.20
CA SER A 13 -25.42 23.68 13.65
C SER A 13 -25.11 22.70 12.49
N VAL A 14 -23.96 22.83 11.83
CA VAL A 14 -23.64 21.97 10.66
C VAL A 14 -22.54 20.93 10.95
N LYS A 15 -21.57 21.22 11.83
CA LYS A 15 -20.49 20.26 12.16
C LYS A 15 -20.94 19.09 13.06
N THR A 16 -22.00 19.25 13.84
CA THR A 16 -22.62 18.16 14.60
C THR A 16 -23.55 17.28 13.76
N CYS A 17 -23.96 17.73 12.58
CA CYS A 17 -24.78 16.92 11.66
C CYS A 17 -23.97 15.93 10.82
N ILE A 18 -22.66 16.14 10.62
CA ILE A 18 -21.83 15.23 9.83
C ILE A 18 -21.29 14.07 10.68
N LEU A 19 -21.04 14.26 11.98
CA LEU A 19 -20.60 13.16 12.85
C LEU A 19 -21.74 12.37 13.53
N ASN A 20 -22.93 12.96 13.72
CA ASN A 20 -24.08 12.21 14.29
C ASN A 20 -25.00 11.53 13.26
N ASN A 21 -24.82 11.74 11.95
CA ASN A 21 -25.62 11.04 10.94
C ASN A 21 -24.95 9.80 10.34
N HIS A 22 -23.64 9.59 10.52
CA HIS A 22 -22.96 8.44 9.92
C HIS A 22 -23.05 7.13 10.73
N SER A 23 -23.50 7.16 11.98
CA SER A 23 -23.75 5.93 12.76
C SER A 23 -25.23 5.51 12.86
N LEU A 24 -26.18 6.40 12.53
CA LEU A 24 -27.61 6.13 12.68
C LEU A 24 -28.45 6.15 11.39
N LEU A 25 -27.88 6.49 10.22
CA LEU A 25 -28.62 6.51 8.95
C LEU A 25 -28.21 5.42 7.94
N LEU A 26 -27.79 4.24 8.41
CA LEU A 26 -27.72 3.05 7.55
C LEU A 26 -28.93 2.12 7.67
N ASN A 27 -29.96 2.47 8.46
CA ASN A 27 -31.18 1.69 8.53
C ASN A 27 -32.44 2.55 8.41
N THR A 28 -33.36 2.08 7.56
CA THR A 28 -34.72 2.58 7.32
C THR A 28 -34.87 3.84 6.45
N ARG A 29 -34.74 3.65 5.13
CA ARG A 29 -35.65 4.23 4.11
C ARG A 29 -35.32 3.60 2.76
N LYS A 30 -36.29 2.84 2.23
CA LYS A 30 -36.20 2.23 0.90
C LYS A 30 -35.95 3.34 -0.13
N PRO A 31 -34.87 3.30 -0.89
CA PRO A 31 -34.65 4.23 -1.98
C PRO A 31 -35.64 3.95 -3.10
N THR A 32 -36.23 5.00 -3.66
CA THR A 32 -36.85 4.93 -4.99
C THR A 32 -35.77 4.52 -6.01
N ASP A 33 -36.15 3.60 -6.90
CA ASP A 33 -35.28 2.73 -7.73
C ASP A 33 -34.26 3.41 -8.68
N LYS A 34 -34.15 4.74 -8.68
CA LYS A 34 -33.36 5.47 -9.69
C LYS A 34 -32.06 6.11 -9.21
N LEU A 35 -31.81 6.19 -7.90
CA LEU A 35 -30.63 6.89 -7.35
C LEU A 35 -29.71 6.03 -6.45
N LYS A 36 -29.93 4.72 -6.39
CA LYS A 36 -29.04 3.79 -5.66
C LYS A 36 -28.60 2.63 -6.53
N ARG A 37 -27.72 2.88 -7.50
CA ARG A 37 -26.84 1.82 -7.98
C ARG A 37 -25.45 2.08 -7.41
N PRO A 38 -25.09 1.50 -6.25
CA PRO A 38 -23.67 1.28 -5.99
C PRO A 38 -23.13 0.53 -7.21
N ILE A 39 -22.12 1.11 -7.86
CA ILE A 39 -21.47 0.48 -9.02
C ILE A 39 -20.98 -0.88 -8.55
N LYS A 40 -21.71 -1.93 -8.93
CA LYS A 40 -21.25 -3.30 -8.71
C LYS A 40 -20.08 -3.47 -9.65
N LEU A 41 -18.86 -3.44 -9.10
CA LEU A 41 -17.63 -3.62 -9.85
C LEU A 41 -17.64 -4.90 -10.70
N GLU A 42 -18.42 -5.91 -10.28
CA GLU A 42 -18.67 -7.15 -11.01
C GLU A 42 -19.42 -6.97 -12.35
N GLU A 43 -20.34 -6.00 -12.45
CA GLU A 43 -21.10 -5.69 -13.67
C GLU A 43 -20.32 -4.77 -14.63
N ALA A 44 -19.25 -4.11 -14.14
CA ALA A 44 -18.43 -3.16 -14.88
C ALA A 44 -17.11 -3.76 -15.43
N LYS A 45 -16.97 -5.10 -15.47
CA LYS A 45 -15.77 -5.76 -16.02
C LYS A 45 -15.47 -5.24 -17.43
N GLY A 46 -14.36 -4.51 -17.57
CA GLY A 46 -13.90 -3.93 -18.84
C GLY A 46 -14.27 -2.46 -19.10
N ARG A 47 -15.10 -1.82 -18.27
CA ARG A 47 -15.52 -0.41 -18.45
C ARG A 47 -14.78 0.59 -17.56
N TRP A 48 -13.58 0.24 -17.11
CA TRP A 48 -12.80 1.08 -16.17
C TRP A 48 -12.66 2.53 -16.65
N ALA A 49 -12.47 2.74 -17.96
CA ALA A 49 -12.36 4.07 -18.54
C ALA A 49 -13.64 4.92 -18.36
N GLU A 50 -14.82 4.29 -18.43
CA GLU A 50 -16.12 4.97 -18.29
C GLU A 50 -16.44 5.32 -16.83
N GLU A 51 -15.98 4.49 -15.88
CA GLU A 51 -16.23 4.70 -14.45
C GLU A 51 -15.19 5.62 -13.78
N LEU A 52 -14.03 5.83 -14.42
CA LEU A 52 -12.91 6.60 -13.87
C LEU A 52 -13.32 8.01 -13.38
N PRO A 53 -14.14 8.81 -14.10
CA PRO A 53 -14.55 10.12 -13.63
C PRO A 53 -15.34 10.07 -12.31
N GLN A 54 -16.21 9.07 -12.15
CA GLN A 54 -17.02 8.91 -10.95
C GLN A 54 -16.17 8.46 -9.75
N VAL A 55 -15.22 7.55 -9.99
CA VAL A 55 -14.27 7.11 -8.97
C VAL A 55 -13.40 8.29 -8.52
N LEU A 56 -12.85 9.05 -9.46
CA LEU A 56 -12.02 10.20 -9.15
C LEU A 56 -12.80 11.28 -8.37
N TRP A 57 -14.05 11.54 -8.77
CA TRP A 57 -14.94 12.42 -8.03
C TRP A 57 -15.13 11.94 -6.58
N SER A 58 -15.50 10.66 -6.40
CA SER A 58 -15.68 10.09 -5.06
C SER A 58 -14.42 10.20 -4.19
N TYR A 59 -13.25 10.00 -4.79
CA TYR A 59 -11.97 10.14 -4.10
C TYR A 59 -11.72 11.59 -3.67
N HIS A 60 -11.99 12.56 -4.54
CA HIS A 60 -11.79 13.99 -4.24
C HIS A 60 -12.75 14.52 -3.16
N THR A 61 -13.97 13.97 -3.06
CA THR A 61 -15.00 14.47 -2.15
C THR A 61 -15.20 13.63 -0.89
N THR A 62 -14.46 12.53 -0.73
CA THR A 62 -14.56 11.68 0.48
C THR A 62 -13.47 12.07 1.48
N PRO A 63 -13.80 12.32 2.76
CA PRO A 63 -12.79 12.55 3.78
C PRO A 63 -11.92 11.30 3.97
N HIS A 64 -10.60 11.48 3.94
CA HIS A 64 -9.68 10.38 4.15
C HIS A 64 -9.57 10.02 5.64
N SER A 65 -9.57 8.74 5.97
CA SER A 65 -9.51 8.27 7.37
C SER A 65 -8.26 8.73 8.14
N THR A 66 -7.16 9.02 7.44
CA THR A 66 -5.92 9.49 8.04
C THR A 66 -5.86 11.00 8.22
N THR A 67 -6.50 11.78 7.35
CA THR A 67 -6.41 13.25 7.34
C THR A 67 -7.68 13.92 7.84
N SER A 68 -8.78 13.17 7.94
CA SER A 68 -10.16 13.64 8.21
C SER A 68 -10.67 14.73 7.26
N GLU A 69 -9.95 15.01 6.19
CA GLU A 69 -10.22 16.08 5.23
C GLU A 69 -10.37 15.51 3.83
N THR A 70 -11.12 16.21 2.97
CA THR A 70 -11.26 15.83 1.55
C THR A 70 -10.09 16.38 0.73
N PRO A 71 -9.58 15.64 -0.27
CA PRO A 71 -8.55 16.18 -1.18
C PRO A 71 -8.97 17.48 -1.89
N PHE A 72 -10.26 17.62 -2.20
CA PHE A 72 -10.80 18.84 -2.81
C PHE A 72 -10.70 20.05 -1.87
N HIS A 73 -11.11 19.91 -0.60
CA HIS A 73 -10.99 20.97 0.41
C HIS A 73 -9.54 21.39 0.61
N LEU A 74 -8.61 20.44 0.71
CA LEU A 74 -7.18 20.74 0.86
C LEU A 74 -6.59 21.50 -0.34
N THR A 75 -7.17 21.36 -1.52
CA THR A 75 -6.69 22.01 -2.76
C THR A 75 -7.30 23.39 -2.93
N TYR A 76 -8.63 23.49 -2.78
CA TYR A 76 -9.41 24.68 -3.15
C TYR A 76 -9.92 25.50 -1.96
N GLY A 77 -9.76 25.02 -0.73
CA GLY A 77 -10.22 25.70 0.48
C GLY A 77 -11.71 25.55 0.78
N SER A 78 -12.49 24.96 -0.12
CA SER A 78 -13.93 24.78 0.01
C SER A 78 -14.36 23.35 -0.30
N ASP A 79 -15.55 22.97 0.14
CA ASP A 79 -16.11 21.66 -0.18
C ASP A 79 -16.64 21.62 -1.63
N ALA A 80 -16.49 20.47 -2.27
CA ALA A 80 -17.03 20.26 -3.61
C ALA A 80 -18.57 20.25 -3.61
N MET A 81 -19.16 20.79 -4.69
CA MET A 81 -20.59 20.69 -4.95
C MET A 81 -20.90 19.32 -5.56
N ILE A 82 -21.71 18.51 -4.89
CA ILE A 82 -22.01 17.14 -5.36
C ILE A 82 -22.94 17.21 -6.59
N PRO A 83 -22.88 16.24 -7.53
CA PRO A 83 -23.66 16.29 -8.78
C PRO A 83 -25.17 16.53 -8.59
N VAL A 84 -25.75 16.01 -7.50
CA VAL A 84 -27.18 16.22 -7.18
C VAL A 84 -27.50 17.68 -6.82
N GLU A 85 -26.57 18.42 -6.20
CA GLU A 85 -26.73 19.84 -5.89
C GLU A 85 -26.66 20.74 -7.13
N ILE A 86 -26.13 20.21 -8.25
CA ILE A 86 -26.05 20.92 -9.54
C ILE A 86 -27.37 20.78 -10.30
N GLY A 87 -27.97 19.59 -10.28
CA GLY A 87 -29.19 19.29 -11.03
C GLY A 87 -30.48 19.72 -10.35
N GLU A 88 -30.47 19.82 -9.02
CA GLU A 88 -31.63 20.22 -8.20
C GLU A 88 -31.30 21.50 -7.43
N PRO A 89 -32.30 22.36 -7.14
CA PRO A 89 -32.10 23.56 -6.33
C PRO A 89 -31.64 23.17 -4.91
N SER A 90 -30.34 23.30 -4.66
CA SER A 90 -29.73 23.08 -3.35
C SER A 90 -29.65 24.40 -2.57
N PRO A 91 -29.50 24.37 -1.23
CA PRO A 91 -29.26 25.59 -0.44
C PRO A 91 -28.10 26.44 -0.97
N ARG A 92 -27.03 25.80 -1.46
CA ARG A 92 -25.88 26.47 -2.07
C ARG A 92 -26.25 27.27 -3.32
N THR A 93 -27.23 26.78 -4.08
CA THR A 93 -27.72 27.43 -5.31
C THR A 93 -28.83 28.44 -5.02
N THR A 94 -29.74 28.13 -4.08
CA THR A 94 -30.92 28.96 -3.79
C THR A 94 -30.62 30.15 -2.88
N LEU A 95 -29.64 30.01 -1.99
CA LEU A 95 -29.20 31.05 -1.05
C LEU A 95 -27.88 31.70 -1.50
N PHE A 96 -27.50 31.55 -2.77
CA PHE A 96 -26.25 32.06 -3.28
C PHE A 96 -26.24 33.60 -3.24
N GLU A 97 -25.34 34.15 -2.44
CA GLU A 97 -25.03 35.58 -2.42
C GLU A 97 -23.56 35.77 -2.75
N LEU A 98 -23.27 36.48 -3.85
CA LEU A 98 -21.91 36.61 -4.37
C LEU A 98 -20.95 37.24 -3.35
N ALA A 99 -21.37 38.35 -2.72
CA ALA A 99 -20.54 39.09 -1.76
C ALA A 99 -20.24 38.26 -0.50
N GLY A 100 -21.25 37.59 0.07
CA GLY A 100 -21.09 36.72 1.23
C GLY A 100 -20.21 35.50 0.93
N ASN A 101 -20.40 34.88 -0.24
CA ASN A 101 -19.58 33.74 -0.67
C ASN A 101 -18.11 34.13 -0.90
N GLU A 102 -17.85 35.32 -1.44
CA GLU A 102 -16.48 35.80 -1.62
C GLU A 102 -15.79 36.06 -0.28
N GLU A 103 -16.50 36.64 0.70
CA GLU A 103 -15.99 36.81 2.06
C GLU A 103 -15.70 35.47 2.75
N GLU A 104 -16.62 34.51 2.65
CA GLU A 104 -16.44 33.16 3.20
C GLU A 104 -15.27 32.42 2.53
N LEU A 105 -15.12 32.55 1.21
CA LEU A 105 -14.00 31.95 0.48
C LEU A 105 -12.66 32.50 0.96
N ARG A 106 -12.55 33.82 1.19
CA ARG A 106 -11.34 34.44 1.76
C ARG A 106 -11.03 33.87 3.15
N ALA A 107 -12.02 33.83 4.03
CA ALA A 107 -11.86 33.27 5.38
C ALA A 107 -11.43 31.78 5.34
N ASN A 108 -12.00 31.00 4.42
CA ASN A 108 -11.62 29.61 4.22
C ASN A 108 -10.18 29.46 3.74
N LEU A 109 -9.73 30.30 2.80
CA LEU A 109 -8.36 30.30 2.31
C LEU A 109 -7.34 30.68 3.40
N ASP A 110 -7.69 31.63 4.28
CA ASP A 110 -6.86 32.01 5.42
C ASP A 110 -6.67 30.83 6.40
N LEU A 111 -7.75 30.07 6.65
CA LEU A 111 -7.72 28.89 7.52
C LEU A 111 -7.11 27.65 6.87
N LEU A 112 -7.06 27.59 5.54
CA LEU A 112 -6.63 26.41 4.79
C LEU A 112 -5.20 25.99 5.14
N GLN A 113 -4.33 26.96 5.43
CA GLN A 113 -2.95 26.68 5.82
C GLN A 113 -2.87 25.91 7.14
N GLU A 114 -3.66 26.29 8.15
CA GLU A 114 -3.72 25.58 9.43
C GLU A 114 -4.22 24.13 9.23
N VAL A 115 -5.25 23.95 8.39
CA VAL A 115 -5.79 22.62 8.07
C VAL A 115 -4.71 21.76 7.40
N ARG A 116 -3.97 22.31 6.43
CA ARG A 116 -2.87 21.60 5.75
C ARG A 116 -1.76 21.20 6.70
N GLU A 117 -1.42 22.03 7.67
CA GLU A 117 -0.41 21.71 8.69
C GLU A 117 -0.85 20.55 9.59
N ILE A 118 -2.10 20.57 10.06
CA ILE A 118 -2.67 19.47 10.85
C ILE A 118 -2.67 18.18 10.02
N VAL A 119 -3.10 18.24 8.77
CA VAL A 119 -3.09 17.10 7.85
C VAL A 119 -1.67 16.57 7.65
N HIS A 120 -0.68 17.44 7.50
CA HIS A 120 0.72 17.05 7.34
C HIS A 120 1.25 16.30 8.57
N ILE A 121 0.94 16.77 9.78
CA ILE A 121 1.30 16.10 11.03
C ILE A 121 0.66 14.70 11.10
N ASN A 122 -0.62 14.61 10.77
CA ASN A 122 -1.35 13.34 10.76
C ASN A 122 -0.78 12.35 9.73
N GLU A 123 -0.45 12.83 8.54
CA GLU A 123 0.18 12.04 7.48
C GLU A 123 1.55 11.52 7.93
N TYR A 124 2.38 12.38 8.51
CA TYR A 124 3.68 12.00 9.05
C TYR A 124 3.55 10.94 10.14
N ALA A 125 2.63 11.12 11.09
CA ALA A 125 2.36 10.16 12.15
C ALA A 125 1.85 8.82 11.60
N ALA A 126 0.97 8.84 10.59
CA ALA A 126 0.48 7.63 9.93
C ALA A 126 1.62 6.87 9.22
N LYS A 127 2.45 7.57 8.43
CA LYS A 127 3.62 6.99 7.77
C LYS A 127 4.61 6.41 8.78
N ALA A 128 4.88 7.12 9.88
CA ALA A 128 5.76 6.64 10.94
C ALA A 128 5.22 5.37 11.62
N ARG A 129 3.91 5.28 11.89
CA ARG A 129 3.28 4.06 12.43
C ARG A 129 3.42 2.87 11.49
N VAL A 130 3.16 3.07 10.20
CA VAL A 130 3.32 2.02 9.18
C VAL A 130 4.78 1.57 9.08
N ALA A 131 5.72 2.51 9.04
CA ALA A 131 7.15 2.23 8.98
C ALA A 131 7.63 1.44 10.21
N ARG A 132 7.19 1.80 11.42
CA ARG A 132 7.50 1.06 12.66
C ARG A 132 6.96 -0.37 12.60
N ARG A 133 5.69 -0.54 12.24
CA ARG A 133 5.06 -1.86 12.11
C ARG A 133 5.79 -2.74 11.08
N HIS A 134 6.18 -2.14 9.96
CA HIS A 134 6.94 -2.85 8.93
C HIS A 134 8.34 -3.22 9.43
N GLY A 135 9.04 -2.28 10.07
CA GLY A 135 10.36 -2.49 10.65
C GLY A 135 10.41 -3.60 11.70
N GLN A 136 9.35 -3.74 12.51
CA GLN A 136 9.23 -4.83 13.50
C GLN A 136 9.13 -6.23 12.86
N ARG A 137 8.59 -6.33 11.64
CA ARG A 137 8.49 -7.61 10.90
C ARG A 137 9.75 -7.94 10.10
N ILE A 138 10.64 -6.98 9.87
CA ILE A 138 11.85 -7.20 9.09
C ILE A 138 12.91 -7.84 9.99
N ILE A 139 13.25 -9.09 9.70
CA ILE A 139 14.47 -9.71 10.22
C ILE A 139 15.64 -9.13 9.45
N ARG A 140 16.50 -8.37 10.13
CA ARG A 140 17.75 -7.87 9.54
C ARG A 140 18.69 -9.06 9.33
N ARG A 141 19.23 -9.15 8.12
CA ARG A 141 20.25 -10.12 7.74
C ARG A 141 21.46 -9.32 7.31
N ASP A 142 22.53 -9.47 8.06
CA ASP A 142 23.80 -8.84 7.78
C ASP A 142 24.75 -9.92 7.27
N PHE A 143 25.27 -9.70 6.07
CA PHE A 143 26.22 -10.60 5.45
C PHE A 143 27.64 -10.04 5.54
N GLU A 144 28.61 -10.91 5.79
CA GLU A 144 30.01 -10.55 5.79
C GLU A 144 30.55 -10.35 4.36
N VAL A 145 31.46 -9.39 4.21
CA VAL A 145 32.19 -9.20 2.94
C VAL A 145 33.02 -10.43 2.68
N LYS A 146 33.07 -10.87 1.41
CA LYS A 146 33.60 -12.16 0.94
C LYS A 146 32.75 -13.38 1.29
N GLY A 147 31.63 -13.22 2.02
CA GLY A 147 30.65 -14.28 2.23
C GLY A 147 29.99 -14.73 0.93
N LEU A 148 29.58 -16.00 0.89
CA LEU A 148 28.88 -16.59 -0.25
C LEU A 148 27.37 -16.49 -0.06
N VAL A 149 26.69 -16.00 -1.10
CA VAL A 149 25.25 -15.81 -1.11
C VAL A 149 24.63 -16.30 -2.42
N LEU A 150 23.41 -16.78 -2.32
CA LEU A 150 22.53 -17.01 -3.47
C LEU A 150 21.64 -15.79 -3.64
N ARG A 151 21.42 -15.39 -4.90
CA ARG A 151 20.50 -14.30 -5.24
C ARG A 151 19.23 -14.86 -5.85
N ARG A 152 18.11 -14.18 -5.67
CA ARG A 152 16.86 -14.56 -6.32
C ARG A 152 16.98 -14.35 -7.83
N ALA A 153 16.63 -15.38 -8.60
CA ALA A 153 16.62 -15.33 -10.06
C ALA A 153 15.69 -14.20 -10.54
N THR A 154 16.15 -13.40 -11.49
CA THR A 154 15.28 -12.41 -12.16
C THR A 154 14.51 -13.11 -13.26
N GLN A 155 13.21 -12.84 -13.38
CA GLN A 155 12.38 -13.40 -14.44
C GLN A 155 12.91 -12.93 -15.81
N ARG A 156 13.44 -13.85 -16.63
CA ARG A 156 13.82 -13.62 -18.03
C ARG A 156 12.77 -14.26 -18.94
N VAL A 157 12.75 -13.85 -20.20
CA VAL A 157 11.83 -14.37 -21.23
C VAL A 157 11.93 -15.90 -21.36
N GLU A 158 13.12 -16.46 -21.07
CA GLU A 158 13.42 -17.90 -21.12
C GLU A 158 13.12 -18.65 -19.81
N ASN A 159 12.61 -17.98 -18.76
CA ASN A 159 12.39 -18.61 -17.47
C ASN A 159 11.15 -19.50 -17.50
N ASN A 160 11.39 -20.81 -17.63
CA ASN A 160 10.33 -21.82 -17.51
C ASN A 160 9.97 -22.07 -16.04
N LYS A 161 8.73 -22.54 -15.79
CA LYS A 161 8.18 -22.85 -14.45
C LYS A 161 9.07 -23.76 -13.59
N LEU A 162 9.98 -24.52 -14.20
CA LEU A 162 10.86 -25.49 -13.55
C LEU A 162 12.29 -24.97 -13.31
N MET A 163 12.60 -23.73 -13.67
CA MET A 163 13.93 -23.18 -13.40
C MET A 163 14.11 -22.83 -11.91
N PRO A 164 15.33 -23.00 -11.35
CA PRO A 164 15.60 -22.64 -9.97
C PRO A 164 15.31 -21.16 -9.70
N ASN A 165 14.60 -20.89 -8.60
CA ASN A 165 14.28 -19.52 -8.16
C ASN A 165 15.49 -18.77 -7.58
N TRP A 166 16.63 -19.45 -7.40
CA TRP A 166 17.86 -18.93 -6.83
C TRP A 166 19.01 -19.19 -7.81
N GLU A 167 19.84 -18.17 -8.01
CA GLU A 167 21.05 -18.20 -8.83
C GLU A 167 22.28 -18.02 -7.94
N GLY A 168 23.41 -18.54 -8.38
CA GLY A 168 24.70 -18.41 -7.69
C GLY A 168 25.18 -19.74 -7.15
N PRO A 169 26.40 -19.80 -6.61
CA PRO A 169 26.93 -18.87 -5.59
C PRO A 169 27.55 -17.57 -6.13
N PHE A 170 27.36 -16.49 -5.37
CA PHE A 170 28.04 -15.21 -5.56
C PHE A 170 28.81 -14.84 -4.31
N ARG A 171 29.90 -14.08 -4.47
CA ARG A 171 30.64 -13.51 -3.35
C ARG A 171 30.18 -12.08 -3.12
N ILE A 172 30.14 -11.64 -1.86
CA ILE A 172 29.88 -10.25 -1.52
C ILE A 172 31.17 -9.45 -1.69
N ALA A 173 31.17 -8.51 -2.63
CA ALA A 173 32.31 -7.63 -2.88
C ALA A 173 32.38 -6.52 -1.82
N GLU A 174 31.24 -5.92 -1.48
CA GLU A 174 31.17 -4.84 -0.48
C GLU A 174 29.73 -4.60 0.02
N SER A 175 29.63 -4.00 1.21
CA SER A 175 28.38 -3.48 1.78
C SER A 175 28.19 -2.03 1.37
N VAL A 176 27.05 -1.72 0.76
CA VAL A 176 26.67 -0.37 0.30
C VAL A 176 25.88 0.39 1.39
N GLY A 177 25.40 -0.32 2.42
CA GLY A 177 24.63 0.22 3.54
C GLY A 177 23.13 -0.07 3.48
N ARG A 178 22.46 0.00 4.64
CA ARG A 178 21.02 -0.30 4.81
C ARG A 178 20.60 -1.68 4.26
N GLY A 179 21.47 -2.68 4.40
CA GLY A 179 21.22 -4.06 3.94
C GLY A 179 21.32 -4.24 2.42
N ALA A 180 21.98 -3.33 1.71
CA ALA A 180 22.31 -3.48 0.29
C ALA A 180 23.78 -3.86 0.09
N TYR A 181 24.03 -4.79 -0.83
CA TYR A 181 25.34 -5.38 -1.09
C TYR A 181 25.66 -5.36 -2.59
N ARG A 182 26.93 -5.19 -2.94
CA ARG A 182 27.43 -5.50 -4.29
C ARG A 182 27.94 -6.92 -4.32
N LEU A 183 27.54 -7.64 -5.37
CA LEU A 183 27.92 -9.03 -5.58
C LEU A 183 29.00 -9.10 -6.66
N GLU A 184 29.82 -10.11 -6.58
CA GLU A 184 30.76 -10.51 -7.62
C GLU A 184 30.63 -12.01 -7.89
N HIS A 185 30.92 -12.39 -9.11
CA HIS A 185 31.10 -13.79 -9.49
C HIS A 185 32.36 -14.35 -8.82
N LEU A 186 32.45 -15.68 -8.72
CA LEU A 186 33.61 -16.34 -8.11
C LEU A 186 34.93 -16.08 -8.87
N ASP A 187 34.84 -15.71 -10.15
CA ASP A 187 35.96 -15.30 -11.01
C ASP A 187 36.39 -13.83 -10.79
N GLY A 188 35.79 -13.13 -9.83
CA GLY A 188 36.09 -11.73 -9.50
C GLY A 188 35.36 -10.70 -10.37
N ARG A 189 34.49 -11.11 -11.30
CA ARG A 189 33.71 -10.16 -12.11
C ARG A 189 32.60 -9.53 -11.26
N ARG A 190 32.64 -8.21 -11.13
CA ARG A 190 31.62 -7.45 -10.37
C ARG A 190 30.27 -7.44 -11.10
N ILE A 191 29.20 -7.62 -10.33
CA ILE A 191 27.83 -7.45 -10.82
C ILE A 191 27.46 -5.97 -10.61
N PRO A 192 27.09 -5.23 -11.69
CA PRO A 192 26.83 -3.79 -11.59
C PRO A 192 25.69 -3.41 -10.63
N ARG A 193 24.67 -4.26 -10.51
CA ARG A 193 23.48 -4.00 -9.69
C ARG A 193 23.73 -4.32 -8.20
N THR A 194 23.20 -3.46 -7.33
CA THR A 194 23.13 -3.69 -5.88
C THR A 194 21.94 -4.59 -5.51
N TRP A 195 22.13 -5.42 -4.50
CA TRP A 195 21.16 -6.43 -4.06
C TRP A 195 20.82 -6.26 -2.59
N ASN A 196 19.52 -6.33 -2.27
CA ASN A 196 19.03 -6.16 -0.91
C ASN A 196 18.90 -7.52 -0.20
N ALA A 197 19.43 -7.57 1.03
CA ALA A 197 19.53 -8.76 1.86
C ALA A 197 18.19 -9.40 2.25
N ILE A 198 17.19 -8.58 2.48
CA ILE A 198 15.89 -9.01 3.03
C ILE A 198 15.03 -9.65 1.94
N SER A 199 15.13 -9.16 0.71
CA SER A 199 14.17 -9.52 -0.34
C SER A 199 14.74 -10.44 -1.41
N LYS A 200 16.07 -10.46 -1.60
CA LYS A 200 16.66 -11.05 -2.80
C LYS A 200 17.94 -11.86 -2.59
N THR A 201 18.46 -12.01 -1.37
CA THR A 201 19.65 -12.86 -1.12
C THR A 201 19.49 -13.77 0.09
N LYS A 202 20.21 -14.89 0.08
CA LYS A 202 20.33 -15.83 1.20
C LYS A 202 21.77 -16.33 1.33
N GLU A 203 22.21 -16.56 2.56
CA GLU A 203 23.49 -17.21 2.86
C GLU A 203 23.53 -18.65 2.36
N VAL A 204 24.71 -19.13 2.03
CA VAL A 204 24.99 -20.53 1.74
C VAL A 204 25.46 -21.20 3.04
N GLY A 205 24.58 -22.00 3.66
CA GLY A 205 24.93 -22.79 4.85
C GLY A 205 25.62 -24.09 4.44
N ASN A 206 26.93 -24.19 4.66
CA ASN A 206 27.82 -25.33 4.39
C ASN A 206 28.21 -25.63 2.93
N GLU A 207 29.48 -26.02 2.80
CA GLU A 207 30.19 -26.36 1.56
C GLU A 207 29.58 -27.56 0.81
N ASN A 208 28.85 -28.42 1.52
CA ASN A 208 28.14 -29.57 0.94
C ASN A 208 26.88 -29.18 0.12
N ASP A 209 26.31 -27.99 0.34
CA ASP A 209 25.19 -27.49 -0.47
C ASP A 209 25.65 -26.82 -1.77
N LEU A 210 26.92 -26.39 -1.84
CA LEU A 210 27.55 -25.90 -3.07
C LEU A 210 27.67 -27.01 -4.12
N ASN A 211 28.05 -28.22 -3.69
CA ASN A 211 28.22 -29.37 -4.58
C ASN A 211 26.87 -29.89 -5.14
N LYS A 212 25.77 -29.77 -4.39
CA LYS A 212 24.43 -30.20 -4.85
C LYS A 212 23.83 -29.27 -5.92
N LEU A 213 24.31 -28.03 -6.01
CA LEU A 213 23.80 -27.03 -6.96
C LEU A 213 24.63 -26.97 -8.25
N GLN A 214 25.79 -27.61 -8.29
CA GLN A 214 26.72 -27.63 -9.43
C GLN A 214 26.60 -28.88 -10.34
N ASP A 215 25.81 -29.89 -9.98
CA ASP A 215 25.67 -31.13 -10.77
C ASP A 215 24.36 -31.18 -11.60
N PRO A 216 24.39 -30.89 -12.91
CA PRO A 216 23.24 -31.08 -13.80
C PRO A 216 23.01 -32.56 -14.23
N LYS A 217 23.71 -33.55 -13.65
CA LYS A 217 23.71 -34.95 -14.16
C LYS A 217 23.52 -36.08 -13.13
N ARG A 218 22.97 -35.83 -11.93
CA ARG A 218 22.54 -36.92 -11.01
C ARG A 218 21.01 -36.98 -10.86
N THR A 219 20.32 -37.23 -11.95
CA THR A 219 18.93 -37.75 -11.92
C THR A 219 18.75 -38.77 -13.04
N THR A 220 19.65 -39.74 -13.06
CA THR A 220 19.58 -41.03 -13.78
C THR A 220 20.78 -41.75 -13.16
N ILE A 221 20.72 -42.85 -12.44
CA ILE A 221 19.93 -44.07 -12.51
C ILE A 221 20.03 -44.66 -11.09
N GLU A 222 18.91 -45.05 -10.47
CA GLU A 222 18.88 -46.17 -9.52
C GLU A 222 17.43 -46.67 -9.50
N THR A 223 17.05 -47.26 -10.64
CA THR A 223 16.02 -48.30 -10.66
C THR A 223 16.73 -49.61 -10.33
N ASP A 224 16.06 -50.40 -9.49
CA ASP A 224 16.29 -51.81 -9.21
C ASP A 224 17.50 -52.16 -8.33
N LEU A 225 17.21 -52.56 -7.09
CA LEU A 225 17.34 -53.96 -6.65
C LEU A 225 16.94 -54.11 -5.16
N GLY A 226 15.93 -54.95 -4.90
CA GLY A 226 15.85 -55.72 -3.65
C GLY A 226 14.87 -55.25 -2.56
N PHE A 227 13.57 -55.25 -2.82
CA PHE A 227 12.56 -55.34 -1.74
C PHE A 227 12.25 -56.82 -1.51
N GLU A 228 12.97 -57.46 -0.58
CA GLU A 228 12.58 -58.77 -0.07
C GLU A 228 11.31 -58.66 0.79
N GLU A 229 10.30 -59.45 0.41
CA GLU A 229 9.15 -59.76 1.23
C GLU A 229 9.58 -60.50 2.50
N ARG A 230 9.36 -59.89 3.67
CA ARG A 230 9.20 -60.64 4.91
C ARG A 230 7.79 -60.45 5.46
N LYS A 231 6.95 -61.46 5.19
CA LYS A 231 5.78 -61.78 6.00
C LYS A 231 6.21 -62.02 7.44
N LEU A 232 5.50 -61.44 8.40
CA LEU A 232 5.36 -62.05 9.72
C LEU A 232 3.97 -61.73 10.30
N GLN A 233 3.25 -62.82 10.61
CA GLN A 233 1.98 -62.89 11.31
C GLN A 233 2.00 -62.22 12.70
N ASP A 234 0.88 -61.59 13.07
CA ASP A 234 0.51 -61.34 14.47
C ASP A 234 -0.39 -62.48 15.01
N PRO A 235 -0.16 -63.01 16.22
CA PRO A 235 -1.04 -64.00 16.84
C PRO A 235 -2.04 -63.40 17.84
N LYS A 236 -3.31 -63.81 17.64
CA LYS A 236 -4.48 -63.92 18.56
C LYS A 236 -5.00 -62.67 19.26
#